data_AF-A0A7C7Q669-F1
#
_entry.id   AF-A0A7C7Q669-F1
#
_cell.length_a   1.000
_cell.length_b   1.000
_cell.length_c   1.000
_cell.angle_alpha   90.00
_cell.angle_beta   90.00
_cell.angle_gamma   90.00
#
_symmetry.space_group_name_H-M   'P 1'
#
loop_
_entity.id
_entity.type
_entity.pdbx_description
1 polymer ?
#
loop_
_entity_poly.entity_id
_entity_poly.type
_entity_poly.pdbx_seq_one_letter_code
_entity_poly.pdbx_strand_id
1 'polypeptide(L)'
;MLDPNDIPRIFDEELRQARMVAIRAATLSLQMARGVELRGAFRVQPSVAPIERHYQREHERRIDLPIGDIPARSTCQILLELLLPPRPAGVYRIAQLQLRSEAMVSEALEIPPPIDITIKYVVHPLTAPPDPVVMRAASVVNASELQTRALRDLATGDVGSATRKLEAAKTRLLEAGAIKQAQQADEILTKIAQQGAVSPEATKKLRYETRRLR
;
A
#
# COMPACT_ATOMS: atom_id res chain seq x y z
N MET A 1 -2.53 39.73 4.55
CA MET A 1 -1.13 39.87 4.11
C MET A 1 -0.31 39.20 5.20
N LEU A 2 0.17 37.97 4.96
CA LEU A 2 0.91 37.18 5.97
C LEU A 2 2.36 37.67 5.99
N ASP A 3 2.86 37.95 7.19
CA ASP A 3 4.20 38.48 7.41
C ASP A 3 5.26 37.40 7.10
N PRO A 4 6.29 37.66 6.27
CA PRO A 4 7.29 36.66 5.85
C PRO A 4 8.10 36.01 7.00
N ASN A 5 8.05 36.56 8.21
CA ASN A 5 8.74 36.05 9.40
C ASN A 5 7.96 34.99 10.21
N ASP A 6 6.69 34.71 9.91
CA ASP A 6 5.90 33.68 10.60
C ASP A 6 6.02 32.27 9.97
N ILE A 7 6.64 32.17 8.79
CA ILE A 7 6.78 30.90 8.05
C ILE A 7 7.63 29.86 8.82
N PRO A 8 8.76 30.21 9.47
CA PRO A 8 9.57 29.23 10.19
C PRO A 8 8.85 28.66 11.43
N ARG A 9 8.09 29.49 12.15
CA ARG A 9 7.42 29.10 13.40
C ARG A 9 6.22 28.18 13.16
N ILE A 10 5.43 28.45 12.12
CA ILE A 10 4.32 27.58 11.70
C ILE A 10 4.87 26.22 11.22
N PHE A 11 5.98 26.22 10.48
CA PHE A 11 6.66 24.98 10.08
C PHE A 11 7.20 24.19 11.28
N ASP A 12 7.77 24.85 12.28
CA ASP A 12 8.33 24.20 13.47
C ASP A 12 7.26 23.63 14.42
N GLU A 13 6.09 24.27 14.52
CA GLU A 13 4.96 23.76 15.31
C GLU A 13 4.27 22.58 14.62
N GLU A 14 4.02 22.66 13.30
CA GLU A 14 3.51 21.53 12.50
C GLU A 14 4.50 20.34 12.52
N LEU A 15 5.80 20.61 12.41
CA LEU A 15 6.85 19.58 12.45
C LEU A 15 7.02 18.96 13.84
N ARG A 16 6.87 19.73 14.94
CA ARG A 16 6.86 19.18 16.31
C ARG A 16 5.62 18.35 16.57
N GLN A 17 4.45 18.80 16.11
CA GLN A 17 3.20 18.05 16.30
C GLN A 17 3.12 16.79 15.44
N ALA A 18 3.69 16.79 14.23
CA ALA A 18 3.82 15.60 13.37
C ALA A 18 4.81 14.56 13.92
N ARG A 19 5.76 14.97 14.79
CA ARG A 19 6.77 14.09 15.42
C ARG A 19 6.30 13.40 16.70
N MET A 20 5.09 13.65 17.19
CA MET A 20 4.58 12.95 18.36
C MET A 20 4.16 11.52 17.98
N VAL A 21 5.03 10.55 18.28
CA VAL A 21 4.72 9.12 18.18
C VAL A 21 3.79 8.75 19.33
N ALA A 22 2.59 8.24 19.02
CA ALA A 22 1.65 7.76 20.03
C ALA A 22 1.97 6.33 20.49
N ILE A 23 2.34 5.47 19.54
CA ILE A 23 2.65 4.06 19.78
C ILE A 23 3.97 3.72 19.13
N ARG A 24 4.92 3.20 19.91
CA ARG A 24 6.22 2.74 19.40
C ARG A 24 6.20 1.25 19.13
N ALA A 25 6.88 0.84 18.06
CA ALA A 25 7.03 -0.57 17.68
C ALA A 25 5.70 -1.34 17.72
N ALA A 26 4.66 -0.76 17.11
CA ALA A 26 3.35 -1.38 17.07
C ALA A 26 3.40 -2.66 16.24
N THR A 27 2.83 -3.73 16.78
CA THR A 27 2.72 -5.04 16.15
C THR A 27 1.26 -5.46 16.17
N LEU A 28 0.74 -5.87 15.01
CA LEU A 28 -0.60 -6.42 14.89
C LEU A 28 -0.52 -7.94 14.90
N SER A 29 -0.99 -8.53 15.99
CA SER A 29 -1.03 -9.97 16.20
C SER A 29 -2.34 -10.53 15.67
N LEU A 30 -2.27 -11.42 14.67
CA LEU A 30 -3.41 -12.14 14.12
C LEU A 30 -3.43 -13.58 14.63
N GLN A 31 -4.54 -13.96 15.25
CA GLN A 31 -4.84 -15.35 15.56
C GLN A 31 -5.87 -15.88 14.55
N MET A 32 -5.43 -16.75 13.64
CA MET A 32 -6.24 -17.26 12.54
C MET A 32 -7.09 -18.46 12.98
N ALA A 33 -8.30 -18.57 12.43
CA ALA A 33 -9.10 -19.79 12.52
C ALA A 33 -8.50 -20.90 11.66
N ARG A 34 -8.87 -22.17 11.93
CA ARG A 34 -8.38 -23.31 11.15
C ARG A 34 -8.71 -23.15 9.66
N GLY A 35 -7.71 -23.39 8.81
CA GLY A 35 -7.81 -23.36 7.35
C GLY A 35 -7.87 -21.96 6.74
N VAL A 36 -7.80 -20.89 7.53
CA VAL A 36 -7.72 -19.51 7.00
C VAL A 36 -6.24 -19.16 6.82
N GLU A 37 -5.87 -18.67 5.63
CA GLU A 37 -4.49 -18.33 5.30
C GLU A 37 -4.34 -16.84 5.02
N LEU A 38 -3.23 -16.24 5.47
CA LEU A 38 -2.86 -14.86 5.15
C LEU A 38 -2.03 -14.82 3.86
N ARG A 39 -2.63 -14.40 2.75
CA ARG A 39 -1.99 -14.29 1.43
C ARG A 39 -1.13 -13.04 1.29
N GLY A 40 -1.56 -11.94 1.89
CA GLY A 40 -0.90 -10.64 1.81
C GLY A 40 -1.30 -9.74 2.98
N ALA A 41 -0.38 -8.87 3.38
CA ALA A 41 -0.62 -7.82 4.36
C ALA A 41 0.07 -6.56 3.86
N PHE A 42 -0.67 -5.45 3.81
CA PHE A 42 -0.18 -4.21 3.22
C PHE A 42 -0.59 -3.03 4.08
N ARG A 43 0.34 -2.12 4.32
CA ARG A 43 0.01 -0.78 4.78
C ARG A 43 -0.50 -0.02 3.56
N VAL A 44 -1.61 0.69 3.72
CA VAL A 44 -2.23 1.54 2.69
C VAL A 44 -2.03 3.01 3.03
N GLN A 45 -2.13 3.35 4.32
CA GLN A 45 -1.85 4.69 4.84
C GLN A 45 -0.86 4.62 6.01
N PRO A 46 0.05 5.61 6.13
CA PRO A 46 0.18 6.80 5.27
C PRO A 46 0.86 6.54 3.92
N SER A 47 1.56 5.42 3.78
CA SER A 47 2.22 4.99 2.55
C SER A 47 1.94 3.53 2.24
N VAL A 48 1.82 3.22 0.94
CA VAL A 48 1.54 1.87 0.46
C VAL A 48 2.82 1.04 0.52
N ALA A 49 2.82 -0.04 1.29
CA ALA A 49 3.96 -0.94 1.39
C ALA A 49 3.51 -2.34 1.85
N PRO A 50 4.15 -3.42 1.38
CA PRO A 50 3.96 -4.74 1.97
C PRO A 50 4.43 -4.73 3.43
N ILE A 51 3.72 -5.47 4.28
CA ILE A 51 4.09 -5.70 5.67
C ILE A 51 4.71 -7.10 5.77
N GLU A 52 5.81 -7.20 6.50
CA GLU A 52 6.42 -8.49 6.79
C GLU A 52 5.49 -9.36 7.63
N ARG A 53 5.58 -10.69 7.45
CA ARG A 53 4.73 -11.65 8.13
C ARG A 53 5.60 -12.55 8.98
N HIS A 54 5.54 -12.39 10.30
CA HIS A 54 6.33 -13.19 11.24
C HIS A 54 5.45 -14.30 11.81
N TYR A 55 5.62 -15.52 11.29
CA TYR A 55 4.86 -16.69 11.73
C TYR A 55 5.43 -17.22 13.04
N GLN A 56 4.57 -17.36 14.05
CA GLN A 56 4.99 -17.84 15.37
C GLN A 56 5.11 -19.36 15.38
N ARG A 57 6.29 -19.88 15.71
CA ARG A 57 6.58 -21.32 15.67
C ARG A 57 5.83 -22.10 16.75
N GLU A 58 5.59 -21.48 17.90
CA GLU A 58 4.88 -22.11 19.03
C GLU A 58 3.36 -22.15 18.84
N HIS A 59 2.84 -21.28 17.97
CA HIS A 59 1.42 -21.15 17.72
C HIS A 59 1.19 -21.17 16.21
N GLU A 60 0.94 -22.36 15.64
CA GLU A 60 0.78 -22.62 14.19
C GLU A 60 -0.18 -21.68 13.43
N ARG A 61 -0.99 -20.89 14.14
CA ARG A 61 -2.01 -20.00 13.57
C ARG A 61 -1.87 -18.55 14.02
N ARG A 62 -0.75 -18.19 14.65
CA ARG A 62 -0.47 -16.81 15.05
C ARG A 62 0.56 -16.19 14.12
N ILE A 63 0.23 -15.01 13.61
CA ILE A 63 1.08 -14.23 12.71
C ILE A 63 1.18 -12.84 13.30
N ASP A 64 2.41 -12.38 13.53
CA ASP A 64 2.67 -11.02 13.96
C ASP A 64 3.06 -10.17 12.75
N LEU A 65 2.43 -9.01 12.62
CA LEU A 65 2.68 -8.03 11.57
C LEU A 65 3.29 -6.77 12.20
N PRO A 66 4.60 -6.53 12.07
CA PRO A 66 5.21 -5.31 12.58
C PRO A 66 4.74 -4.11 11.74
N ILE A 67 3.99 -3.21 12.35
CA ILE A 67 3.52 -1.97 11.72
C ILE A 67 4.54 -0.84 11.90
N GLY A 68 5.31 -0.91 12.98
CA GLY A 68 6.28 0.11 13.38
C GLY A 68 5.63 1.24 14.19
N ASP A 69 6.20 2.43 14.13
CA ASP A 69 5.72 3.57 14.91
C ASP A 69 4.45 4.17 14.32
N ILE A 70 3.46 4.44 15.18
CA ILE A 70 2.19 5.07 14.80
C ILE A 70 2.17 6.50 15.37
N PRO A 71 2.19 7.54 14.52
CA PRO A 71 2.08 8.93 14.97
C PRO A 71 0.70 9.23 15.57
N ALA A 72 0.65 10.11 16.58
CA ALA A 72 -0.54 10.41 17.37
C ALA A 72 -1.74 10.97 16.60
N ARG A 73 -1.50 11.57 15.42
CA ARG A 73 -2.54 12.14 14.55
C ARG A 73 -2.60 11.49 13.17
N SER A 74 -2.00 10.31 13.00
CA SER A 74 -1.99 9.60 11.72
C SER A 74 -3.01 8.46 11.70
N THR A 75 -3.76 8.35 10.61
CA THR A 75 -4.57 7.17 10.33
C THR A 75 -3.66 6.09 9.76
N CYS A 76 -3.56 4.96 10.46
CA CYS A 76 -2.93 3.76 9.92
C CYS A 76 -4.01 2.87 9.31
N GLN A 77 -3.94 2.67 7.99
CA GLN A 77 -4.83 1.76 7.28
C GLN A 77 -4.05 0.55 6.81
N ILE A 78 -4.55 -0.64 7.11
CA ILE A 78 -3.95 -1.93 6.76
C ILE A 78 -4.97 -2.74 5.96
N LEU A 79 -4.51 -3.31 4.84
CA LEU A 79 -5.25 -4.26 4.04
C LEU A 79 -4.70 -5.67 4.31
N LEU A 80 -5.60 -6.60 4.58
CA LEU A 80 -5.29 -8.02 4.75
C LEU A 80 -5.96 -8.81 3.65
N GLU A 81 -5.21 -9.67 2.97
CA GLU A 81 -5.72 -10.60 1.98
C GLU A 81 -5.78 -11.98 2.60
N LEU A 82 -7.00 -12.50 2.78
CA LEU A 82 -7.24 -13.77 3.43
C LEU A 82 -7.84 -14.78 2.44
N LEU A 83 -7.28 -15.99 2.44
CA LEU A 83 -7.89 -17.13 1.77
C LEU A 83 -8.71 -17.91 2.81
N LEU A 84 -10.00 -18.07 2.52
CA LEU A 84 -10.95 -18.71 3.40
C LEU A 84 -11.29 -20.12 2.88
N PRO A 85 -11.38 -21.14 3.74
CA PRO A 85 -11.83 -22.47 3.33
C PRO A 85 -13.35 -22.46 3.12
N PRO A 86 -13.91 -23.34 2.27
CA PRO A 86 -15.36 -23.47 2.13
C PRO A 86 -15.98 -23.91 3.46
N ARG A 87 -17.12 -23.30 3.84
CA ARG A 87 -17.89 -23.63 5.04
C ARG A 87 -19.39 -23.63 4.73
N PRO A 88 -20.22 -24.35 5.50
CA PRO A 88 -21.68 -24.22 5.44
C PRO A 88 -22.13 -22.77 5.68
N ALA A 89 -23.37 -22.46 5.30
CA ALA A 89 -23.93 -21.14 5.59
C ALA A 89 -23.98 -20.87 7.10
N GLY A 90 -23.58 -19.67 7.50
CA GLY A 90 -23.42 -19.32 8.91
C GLY A 90 -22.47 -18.15 9.12
N VAL A 91 -22.42 -17.63 10.34
CA VAL A 91 -21.47 -16.60 10.73
C VAL A 91 -20.31 -17.25 11.46
N TYR A 92 -19.09 -17.01 10.97
CA TYR A 92 -17.89 -17.57 11.55
C TYR A 92 -16.89 -16.48 11.87
N ARG A 93 -16.25 -16.60 13.04
CA ARG A 93 -15.00 -15.92 13.30
C ARG A 93 -13.88 -16.55 12.47
N ILE A 94 -13.20 -15.74 11.67
CA ILE A 94 -12.11 -16.18 10.78
C ILE A 94 -10.73 -15.81 11.31
N ALA A 95 -10.65 -14.75 12.11
CA ALA A 95 -9.44 -14.34 12.80
C ALA A 95 -9.79 -13.50 14.03
N GLN A 96 -8.84 -13.35 14.94
CA GLN A 96 -8.86 -12.34 15.98
C GLN A 96 -7.62 -11.46 15.83
N LEU A 97 -7.81 -10.17 16.02
CA LEU A 97 -6.82 -9.13 15.83
C LEU A 97 -6.49 -8.50 17.18
N GLN A 98 -5.21 -8.36 17.50
CA GLN A 98 -4.78 -7.68 18.71
C GLN A 98 -3.62 -6.73 18.40
N LEU A 99 -3.78 -5.47 18.77
CA LEU A 99 -2.68 -4.51 18.73
C LEU A 99 -1.78 -4.75 19.94
N ARG A 100 -0.47 -4.79 19.71
CA ARG A 100 0.57 -4.89 20.74
C ARG A 100 1.60 -3.79 20.49
N SER A 101 2.25 -3.32 21.54
CA SER A 101 3.32 -2.33 21.44
C SER A 101 4.33 -2.55 22.56
N GLU A 102 5.60 -2.23 22.31
CA GLU A 102 6.64 -2.30 23.32
C GLU A 102 6.51 -1.17 24.36
N ALA A 103 6.14 0.03 23.89
CA ALA A 103 5.99 1.19 24.75
C ALA A 103 4.87 2.10 24.24
N MET A 104 4.09 2.59 25.20
CA MET A 104 3.08 3.62 24.98
C MET A 104 3.67 4.94 25.45
N VAL A 105 3.79 5.91 24.53
CA VAL A 105 4.48 7.18 24.83
C VAL A 105 3.51 8.19 25.45
N SER A 106 2.20 7.98 25.28
CA SER A 106 1.15 8.81 25.84
C SER A 106 0.30 7.99 26.81
N GLU A 107 0.17 8.47 28.04
CA GLU A 107 -0.68 7.87 29.09
C GLU A 107 -2.18 7.86 28.74
N ALA A 108 -2.58 8.64 27.73
CA ALA A 108 -3.97 8.79 27.32
C ALA A 108 -4.41 7.83 26.20
N LEU A 109 -3.48 7.12 25.57
CA LEU A 109 -3.87 6.08 24.62
C LEU A 109 -4.07 4.76 25.38
N GLU A 110 -5.17 4.07 25.11
CA GLU A 110 -5.38 2.69 25.55
C GLU A 110 -5.21 1.75 24.35
N ILE A 111 -4.57 0.60 24.56
CA ILE A 111 -4.54 -0.45 23.56
C ILE A 111 -5.97 -1.02 23.47
N PRO A 112 -6.62 -1.01 22.29
CA PRO A 112 -7.96 -1.55 22.16
C PRO A 112 -7.96 -3.05 22.49
N PRO A 113 -9.07 -3.57 23.05
CA PRO A 113 -9.21 -5.00 23.28
C PRO A 113 -9.11 -5.79 21.96
N PRO A 114 -8.83 -7.10 22.00
CA PRO A 114 -8.82 -7.93 20.81
C PRO A 114 -10.16 -7.83 20.04
N ILE A 115 -10.08 -7.70 18.72
CA ILE A 115 -11.24 -7.58 17.82
C ILE A 115 -11.38 -8.86 17.02
N ASP A 116 -12.59 -9.42 16.99
CA ASP A 116 -12.88 -10.59 16.17
C ASP A 116 -13.28 -10.18 14.74
N ILE A 117 -12.64 -10.79 13.75
CA ILE A 117 -13.02 -10.66 12.34
C ILE A 117 -14.01 -11.78 12.02
N THR A 118 -15.24 -11.42 11.69
CA THR A 118 -16.32 -12.37 11.37
C THR A 118 -16.77 -12.24 9.92
N ILE A 119 -17.11 -13.38 9.31
CA ILE A 119 -17.63 -13.45 7.94
C ILE A 119 -18.88 -14.32 7.93
N LYS A 120 -19.88 -13.86 7.17
CA LYS A 120 -21.13 -14.59 6.90
C LYS A 120 -21.00 -15.37 5.59
N TYR A 121 -21.06 -16.70 5.68
CA TYR A 121 -21.17 -17.59 4.53
C TYR A 121 -22.64 -17.72 4.14
N VAL A 122 -22.92 -17.63 2.85
CA VAL A 122 -24.27 -17.69 2.27
C VAL A 122 -24.29 -18.69 1.13
N VAL A 123 -25.43 -19.35 0.93
CA VAL A 123 -25.62 -20.32 -0.17
C VAL A 123 -25.78 -19.61 -1.51
N HIS A 124 -26.44 -18.46 -1.50
CA HIS A 124 -26.66 -17.65 -2.69
C HIS A 124 -25.80 -16.38 -2.63
N PRO A 125 -25.19 -15.97 -3.76
CA PRO A 125 -24.36 -14.78 -3.79
C PRO A 125 -25.17 -13.55 -3.38
N LEU A 126 -24.54 -12.68 -2.60
CA LEU A 126 -25.12 -11.38 -2.26
C LEU A 126 -25.16 -10.51 -3.52
N THR A 127 -26.24 -9.77 -3.70
CA THR A 127 -26.39 -8.78 -4.77
C THR A 127 -25.74 -7.44 -4.42
N ALA A 128 -25.46 -7.21 -3.13
CA ALA A 128 -24.80 -6.01 -2.66
C ALA A 128 -23.35 -5.94 -3.19
N PRO A 129 -22.90 -4.77 -3.67
CA PRO A 129 -21.52 -4.60 -4.08
C PRO A 129 -20.56 -4.77 -2.88
N PRO A 130 -19.29 -5.13 -3.12
CA PRO A 130 -18.27 -5.13 -2.09
C PRO A 130 -18.10 -3.76 -1.42
N ASP A 131 -17.57 -3.76 -0.20
CA ASP A 131 -17.33 -2.52 0.55
C ASP A 131 -16.38 -1.57 -0.22
N PRO A 132 -16.78 -0.30 -0.46
CA PRO A 132 -16.00 0.62 -1.28
C PRO A 132 -14.65 1.02 -0.65
N VAL A 133 -14.54 1.01 0.68
CA VAL A 133 -13.28 1.30 1.39
C VAL A 133 -12.29 0.17 1.15
N VAL A 134 -12.74 -1.08 1.26
CA VAL A 134 -11.92 -2.27 0.96
C VAL A 134 -11.52 -2.29 -0.51
N MET A 135 -12.45 -2.03 -1.43
CA MET A 135 -12.16 -2.02 -2.87
C MET A 135 -11.16 -0.93 -3.26
N ARG A 136 -11.27 0.27 -2.68
CA ARG A 136 -10.28 1.34 -2.88
C ARG A 136 -8.90 0.92 -2.38
N ALA A 137 -8.81 0.37 -1.16
CA ALA A 137 -7.55 -0.09 -0.59
C ALA A 137 -6.89 -1.18 -1.46
N ALA A 138 -7.66 -2.18 -1.89
CA ALA A 138 -7.19 -3.25 -2.77
C ALA A 138 -6.69 -2.71 -4.12
N SER A 139 -7.39 -1.74 -4.70
CA SER A 139 -6.99 -1.13 -5.97
C SER A 139 -5.68 -0.35 -5.85
N VAL A 140 -5.51 0.40 -4.75
CA VAL A 140 -4.28 1.14 -4.44
C VAL A 140 -3.10 0.19 -4.26
N VAL A 141 -3.28 -0.91 -3.52
CA VAL A 141 -2.24 -1.94 -3.34
C VAL A 141 -1.87 -2.58 -4.69
N ASN A 142 -2.86 -3.02 -5.47
CA ASN A 142 -2.64 -3.63 -6.78
C ASN A 142 -1.89 -2.71 -7.75
N ALA A 143 -2.20 -1.40 -7.73
CA ALA A 143 -1.49 -0.42 -8.54
C ALA A 143 -0.04 -0.23 -8.10
N SER A 144 0.22 -0.19 -6.78
CA SER A 144 1.58 -0.11 -6.23
C SER A 144 2.42 -1.34 -6.59
N GLU A 145 1.83 -2.53 -6.59
CA GLU A 145 2.51 -3.74 -7.05
C GLU A 145 2.83 -3.69 -8.54
N LEU A 146 1.91 -3.21 -9.37
CA LEU A 146 2.16 -3.01 -10.81
C LEU A 146 3.29 -2.02 -11.06
N GLN A 147 3.32 -0.90 -10.34
CA GLN A 147 4.42 0.07 -10.40
C GLN A 147 5.75 -0.58 -10.01
N THR A 148 5.78 -1.35 -8.92
CA THR A 148 6.98 -2.07 -8.48
C THR A 148 7.49 -3.04 -9.57
N ARG A 149 6.57 -3.78 -10.21
CA ARG A 149 6.92 -4.69 -11.31
C ARG A 149 7.39 -3.92 -12.55
N ALA A 150 6.78 -2.79 -12.88
CA ALA A 150 7.21 -1.94 -13.99
C ALA A 150 8.62 -1.38 -13.77
N LEU A 151 8.95 -0.97 -12.55
CA LEU A 151 10.31 -0.51 -12.21
C LEU A 151 11.35 -1.61 -12.38
N ARG A 152 11.01 -2.87 -12.05
CA ARG A 152 11.87 -4.02 -12.32
C ARG A 152 12.06 -4.26 -13.82
N ASP A 153 10.97 -4.18 -14.60
CA ASP A 153 11.04 -4.32 -16.05
C ASP A 153 11.94 -3.24 -16.67
N LEU A 154 11.82 -1.98 -16.23
CA LEU A 154 12.70 -0.89 -16.64
C LEU A 154 14.16 -1.16 -16.29
N ALA A 155 14.44 -1.64 -15.08
CA ALA A 155 15.79 -1.99 -14.65
C ALA A 155 16.39 -3.10 -15.54
N THR A 156 15.56 -3.98 -16.10
CA THR A 156 15.96 -5.02 -17.06
C THR A 156 15.95 -4.56 -18.53
N GLY A 157 15.57 -3.30 -18.80
CA GLY A 157 15.51 -2.73 -20.16
C GLY A 157 14.21 -3.01 -20.92
N ASP A 158 13.22 -3.69 -20.33
CA ASP A 158 11.92 -3.95 -20.96
C ASP A 158 10.96 -2.76 -20.74
N VAL A 159 11.23 -1.69 -21.49
CA VAL A 159 10.43 -0.46 -21.46
C VAL A 159 8.98 -0.72 -21.87
N GLY A 160 8.73 -1.60 -22.85
CA GLY A 160 7.39 -1.87 -23.34
C GLY A 160 6.51 -2.55 -22.29
N SER A 161 7.04 -3.54 -21.59
CA SER A 161 6.34 -4.18 -20.47
C SER A 161 6.12 -3.24 -19.30
N ALA A 162 7.11 -2.41 -18.97
CA ALA A 162 6.98 -1.41 -17.92
C ALA A 162 5.85 -0.40 -18.19
N THR A 163 5.79 0.15 -19.41
CA THR A 163 4.75 1.10 -19.82
C THR A 163 3.36 0.49 -19.68
N ARG A 164 3.13 -0.72 -20.20
CA ARG A 164 1.82 -1.40 -20.07
C ARG A 164 1.40 -1.61 -18.61
N LYS A 165 2.34 -1.96 -17.74
CA LYS A 165 2.07 -2.15 -16.30
C LYS A 165 1.74 -0.83 -15.60
N LEU A 166 2.42 0.25 -15.94
CA LEU A 166 2.14 1.59 -15.39
C LEU A 166 0.81 2.16 -15.89
N GLU A 167 0.45 1.95 -17.16
CA GLU A 167 -0.87 2.30 -17.69
C GLU A 167 -1.98 1.56 -16.95
N ALA A 168 -1.83 0.25 -16.76
CA ALA A 168 -2.77 -0.55 -15.98
C ALA A 168 -2.87 -0.07 -14.52
N ALA A 169 -1.75 0.35 -13.91
CA ALA A 169 -1.73 0.90 -12.56
C ALA A 169 -2.51 2.23 -12.50
N LYS A 170 -2.27 3.15 -13.45
CA LYS A 170 -2.97 4.43 -13.55
C LYS A 170 -4.48 4.24 -13.67
N THR A 171 -4.93 3.36 -14.58
CA THR A 171 -6.37 3.09 -14.78
C THR A 171 -7.04 2.61 -13.49
N ARG A 172 -6.43 1.65 -12.79
CA ARG A 172 -6.96 1.14 -11.50
C ARG A 172 -7.02 2.21 -10.43
N LEU A 173 -6.04 3.11 -10.36
CA LEU A 173 -6.04 4.22 -9.41
C LEU A 173 -7.16 5.22 -9.72
N LEU A 174 -7.43 5.50 -11.00
CA LEU A 174 -8.54 6.37 -11.41
C LEU A 174 -9.90 5.75 -11.07
N GLU A 175 -10.09 4.46 -11.36
CA GLU A 175 -11.31 3.72 -11.01
C GLU A 175 -11.56 3.70 -9.50
N ALA A 176 -10.48 3.65 -8.70
CA ALA A 176 -10.55 3.70 -7.24
C ALA A 176 -10.76 5.10 -6.66
N GLY A 177 -10.71 6.16 -7.49
CA GLY A 177 -10.75 7.56 -7.07
C GLY A 177 -9.45 8.05 -6.40
N ALA A 178 -8.35 7.33 -6.55
CA ALA A 178 -7.02 7.66 -6.02
C ALA A 178 -6.28 8.63 -6.94
N ILE A 179 -6.86 9.82 -7.15
CA ILE A 179 -6.44 10.78 -8.19
C ILE A 179 -4.99 11.23 -8.03
N LYS A 180 -4.54 11.53 -6.82
CA LYS A 180 -3.15 11.95 -6.56
C LYS A 180 -2.14 10.87 -6.96
N GLN A 181 -2.41 9.61 -6.60
CA GLN A 181 -1.56 8.49 -6.97
C GLN A 181 -1.61 8.22 -8.49
N ALA A 182 -2.77 8.39 -9.12
CA ALA A 182 -2.90 8.25 -10.57
C ALA A 182 -2.08 9.30 -11.33
N GLN A 183 -2.04 10.55 -10.84
CA GLN A 183 -1.19 11.62 -11.39
C GLN A 183 0.30 11.27 -11.28
N GLN A 184 0.75 10.74 -10.13
CA GLN A 184 2.13 10.28 -9.97
C GLN A 184 2.50 9.17 -10.97
N ALA A 185 1.58 8.23 -11.25
CA ALA A 185 1.81 7.20 -12.27
C ALA A 185 1.93 7.80 -13.69
N ASP A 186 1.14 8.83 -13.99
CA ASP A 186 1.16 9.54 -15.27
C ASP A 186 2.46 10.33 -15.50
N GLU A 187 3.00 10.96 -14.47
CA GLU A 187 4.29 11.63 -14.52
C GLU A 187 5.42 10.65 -14.86
N ILE A 188 5.39 9.43 -14.28
CA ILE A 188 6.37 8.38 -14.58
C ILE A 188 6.23 7.93 -16.04
N LEU A 189 5.01 7.68 -16.52
CA LEU A 189 4.75 7.33 -17.91
C LEU A 189 5.27 8.39 -18.88
N THR A 190 5.05 9.67 -18.55
CA THR A 190 5.55 10.81 -19.36
C THR A 190 7.07 10.85 -19.40
N LYS A 191 7.74 10.64 -18.26
CA LYS A 191 9.21 10.56 -18.20
C LYS A 191 9.75 9.40 -19.04
N ILE A 192 9.11 8.23 -18.97
CA ILE A 192 9.47 7.07 -19.79
C ILE A 192 9.29 7.37 -21.28
N ALA A 193 8.18 8.02 -21.67
CA ALA A 193 7.93 8.40 -23.05
C ALA A 193 8.98 9.40 -23.57
N GLN A 194 9.40 10.37 -22.75
CA GLN A 194 10.45 11.34 -23.11
C GLN A 194 11.84 10.69 -23.22
N GLN A 195 12.18 9.80 -22.28
CA GLN A 195 13.45 9.06 -22.29
C GLN A 195 13.48 8.01 -23.42
N GLY A 196 12.35 7.36 -23.69
CA GLY A 196 12.14 6.43 -24.79
C GLY A 196 12.01 7.11 -26.16
N ALA A 197 11.64 8.40 -26.21
CA ALA A 197 11.71 9.22 -27.42
C ALA A 197 13.17 9.55 -27.82
N VAL A 198 14.13 9.37 -26.90
CA VAL A 198 15.56 9.26 -27.24
C VAL A 198 15.90 7.79 -27.54
N SER A 199 15.15 7.19 -28.48
CA SER A 199 15.30 5.81 -28.91
C SER A 199 16.35 5.66 -30.03
N PRO A 200 16.96 4.47 -30.23
CA PRO A 200 18.14 4.22 -31.08
C PRO A 200 18.05 4.66 -32.54
N GLU A 201 16.85 4.95 -33.06
CA GLU A 201 16.65 5.51 -34.40
C GLU A 201 17.14 6.97 -34.50
N ALA A 202 16.95 7.77 -33.45
CA ALA A 202 17.51 9.12 -33.36
C ALA A 202 19.05 9.07 -33.35
N THR A 203 19.63 8.08 -32.68
CA THR A 203 21.08 7.82 -32.65
C THR A 203 21.61 7.28 -33.99
N LYS A 204 20.82 6.49 -34.73
CA LYS A 204 21.15 6.04 -36.09
C LYS A 204 21.11 7.17 -37.12
N LYS A 205 20.13 8.09 -37.02
CA LYS A 205 20.06 9.28 -37.88
C LYS A 205 21.24 10.24 -37.66
N LEU A 206 21.62 10.49 -36.40
CA LEU A 206 22.80 11.28 -36.06
C LEU A 206 24.10 10.65 -36.59
N ARG A 207 24.29 9.32 -36.47
CA ARG A 207 25.47 8.63 -37.04
C ARG A 207 25.53 8.63 -38.57
N TYR A 208 24.38 8.69 -39.26
CA TYR A 208 24.33 8.75 -40.72
C TYR A 208 24.66 10.15 -41.26
N GLU A 209 24.22 11.21 -40.58
CA GLU A 209 24.53 12.60 -40.94
C GLU A 209 26.02 12.93 -40.73
N THR A 210 26.64 12.46 -39.65
CA THR A 210 28.09 12.67 -39.42
C THR A 210 28.99 11.89 -40.38
N ARG A 211 28.46 10.89 -41.10
CA ARG A 211 29.20 10.12 -42.12
C ARG A 211 29.14 10.74 -43.53
N ARG A 212 28.20 11.68 -43.79
CA ARG A 212 28.14 12.46 -45.04
C ARG A 212 28.99 13.74 -45.01
N LEU A 213 29.59 14.06 -43.87
CA LEU A 213 30.44 15.23 -43.65
C LEU A 213 31.95 14.87 -43.62
N ARG A 214 32.32 13.70 -44.15
CA ARG A 214 33.71 13.32 -44.43
C ARG A 214 33.89 13.05 -45.91
#